data_AF-A0A1V9ZW49-F1
#
_entry.id   AF-A0A1V9ZW49-F1
#
_cell.length_a   1.000
_cell.length_b   1.000
_cell.length_c   1.000
_cell.angle_alpha   90.00
_cell.angle_beta   90.00
_cell.angle_gamma   90.00
#
_symmetry.space_group_name_H-M   'P 1'
#
loop_
_entity.id
_entity.type
_entity.pdbx_description
1 polymer ?
#
loop_
_entity_poly.entity_id
_entity_poly.type
_entity_poly.pdbx_seq_one_letter_code
_entity_poly.pdbx_strand_id
1 'polypeptide(L)'
;MESRTAIVFGIGLIARLVCLAWGEYQDHTMVLKYTDVDYDVYSDAAREVVLGNSPFDRTTYRYTPLLAYILLPNVFVHEAWGKLLFVASDMIVGYLIFLILKLRMIKERDAASYTSVWLFHPFSINISTRGNADTLVVLLCILSLYLLLKKQLVLSALVYGLAVHFKIYPIVYALAFLVFLDEDYDPSLSLRPAPKSFIGKCIQWLNWHRIAFGLISGGLFLLLTGFFYVIYGYTFLFEGYLYHFSRTDNRHNFSMYFYDLYLRYGTSGGFMMGLIAFLPQFLTLFNISFRCGKDIIFAQFLLTICFV
;
A
#
# COMPACT_ATOMS: atom_id res chain seq x y z
N MET A 1 8.08 -20.38 -17.89
CA MET A 1 9.17 -19.64 -17.26
C MET A 1 10.46 -20.37 -17.61
N GLU A 2 11.35 -19.71 -18.33
CA GLU A 2 12.66 -20.19 -18.71
C GLU A 2 13.50 -20.49 -17.45
N SER A 3 14.42 -21.46 -17.56
CA SER A 3 15.29 -21.87 -16.45
C SER A 3 16.07 -20.68 -15.85
N ARG A 4 16.49 -19.73 -16.69
CA ARG A 4 17.17 -18.51 -16.23
C ARG A 4 16.29 -17.67 -15.31
N THR A 5 15.03 -17.46 -15.66
CA THR A 5 14.08 -16.68 -14.84
C THR A 5 13.88 -17.37 -13.49
N ALA A 6 13.72 -18.69 -13.48
CA ALA A 6 13.61 -19.46 -12.23
C ALA A 6 14.85 -19.30 -11.34
N ILE A 7 16.06 -19.33 -11.92
CA ILE A 7 17.32 -19.12 -11.20
C ILE A 7 17.37 -17.72 -10.57
N VAL A 8 16.95 -16.68 -11.28
CA VAL A 8 16.92 -15.30 -10.76
C VAL A 8 16.02 -15.20 -9.52
N PHE A 9 14.82 -15.76 -9.56
CA PHE A 9 13.93 -15.81 -8.40
C PHE A 9 14.51 -16.64 -7.26
N GLY A 10 15.14 -17.78 -7.57
CA GLY A 10 15.81 -18.63 -6.58
C GLY A 10 16.93 -17.90 -5.84
N ILE A 11 17.79 -17.18 -6.56
CA ILE A 11 18.86 -16.37 -5.95
C ILE A 11 18.27 -15.22 -5.14
N GLY A 12 17.21 -14.55 -5.63
CA GLY A 12 16.51 -13.50 -4.89
C GLY A 12 15.91 -14.00 -3.56
N LEU A 13 15.35 -15.21 -3.55
CA LEU A 13 14.86 -15.84 -2.31
C LEU A 13 16.00 -16.19 -1.37
N ILE A 14 17.07 -16.81 -1.87
CA ILE A 14 18.24 -17.16 -1.06
C ILE A 14 18.83 -15.91 -0.41
N ALA A 15 18.95 -14.80 -1.13
CA ALA A 15 19.43 -13.53 -0.58
C ALA A 15 18.59 -13.05 0.62
N ARG A 16 17.25 -13.13 0.52
CA ARG A 16 16.34 -12.76 1.62
C ARG A 16 16.47 -13.72 2.80
N LEU A 17 16.56 -15.03 2.57
CA LEU A 17 16.74 -16.02 3.63
C LEU A 17 18.07 -15.85 4.36
N VAL A 18 19.15 -15.53 3.63
CA VAL A 18 20.45 -15.20 4.22
C VAL A 18 20.34 -13.93 5.06
N CYS A 19 19.69 -12.88 4.57
CA CYS A 19 19.46 -11.66 5.34
C CYS A 19 18.59 -11.89 6.59
N LEU A 20 17.59 -12.78 6.53
CA LEU A 20 16.77 -13.15 7.67
C LEU A 20 17.58 -13.90 8.73
N ALA A 21 18.40 -14.88 8.32
CA ALA A 21 19.30 -15.60 9.22
C ALA A 21 20.37 -14.68 9.83
N TRP A 22 20.92 -13.77 9.03
CA TRP A 22 21.82 -12.72 9.52
C TRP A 22 21.12 -11.80 10.51
N GLY A 23 19.90 -11.37 10.22
CA GLY A 23 19.10 -10.52 11.09
C GLY A 23 18.88 -11.15 12.45
N GLU A 24 18.53 -12.44 12.48
CA GLU A 24 18.41 -13.22 13.72
C GLU A 24 19.72 -13.23 14.52
N TYR A 25 20.85 -13.54 13.86
CA TYR A 25 22.16 -13.51 14.51
C TYR A 25 22.49 -12.12 15.08
N GLN A 26 22.27 -11.07 14.30
CA GLN A 26 22.49 -9.69 14.72
C GLN A 26 21.61 -9.31 15.91
N ASP A 27 20.34 -9.73 15.90
CA ASP A 27 19.40 -9.44 16.98
C ASP A 27 19.80 -10.13 18.30
N HIS A 28 20.43 -11.29 18.28
CA HIS A 28 20.92 -11.96 19.51
C HIS A 28 22.28 -11.46 19.99
N THR A 29 23.15 -10.99 19.09
CA THR A 29 24.56 -10.72 19.43
C THR A 29 24.93 -9.25 19.51
N MET A 30 24.16 -8.37 18.87
CA MET A 30 24.49 -6.94 18.75
C MET A 30 23.50 -6.05 19.50
N VAL A 31 23.99 -4.86 19.88
CA VAL A 31 23.17 -3.82 20.52
C VAL A 31 22.16 -3.25 19.52
N LEU A 32 22.62 -2.94 18.30
CA LEU A 32 21.77 -2.45 17.23
C LEU A 32 21.04 -3.62 16.56
N LYS A 33 19.71 -3.64 16.73
CA LYS A 33 18.84 -4.66 16.16
C LYS A 33 18.66 -4.47 14.67
N TYR A 34 18.57 -5.59 13.96
CA TYR A 34 18.18 -5.69 12.57
C TYR A 34 16.66 -5.60 12.42
N THR A 35 15.93 -6.25 13.33
CA THR A 35 14.47 -6.26 13.33
C THR A 35 13.90 -4.86 13.48
N ASP A 36 12.86 -4.58 12.70
CA ASP A 36 12.09 -3.36 12.80
C ASP A 36 11.37 -3.30 14.14
N VAL A 37 11.42 -2.15 14.82
CA VAL A 37 10.70 -1.93 16.08
C VAL A 37 9.20 -2.16 15.90
N ASP A 38 8.68 -1.81 14.72
CA ASP A 38 7.27 -2.05 14.41
C ASP A 38 6.92 -3.54 14.36
N TYR A 39 7.87 -4.43 14.04
CA TYR A 39 7.63 -5.87 14.05
C TYR A 39 7.28 -6.40 15.43
N ASP A 40 7.95 -5.89 16.46
CA ASP A 40 7.67 -6.22 17.85
C ASP A 40 6.29 -5.68 18.25
N VAL A 41 5.95 -4.46 17.84
CA VAL A 41 4.62 -3.87 18.07
C VAL A 41 3.51 -4.72 17.45
N TYR A 42 3.71 -5.23 16.23
CA TYR A 42 2.73 -6.13 15.61
C TYR A 42 2.58 -7.45 16.34
N SER A 43 3.72 -8.03 16.76
CA SER A 43 3.77 -9.32 17.43
C SER A 43 3.16 -9.24 18.83
N ASP A 44 3.40 -8.16 19.56
CA ASP A 44 2.78 -7.87 20.84
C ASP A 44 1.26 -7.67 20.70
N ALA A 45 0.80 -6.92 19.69
CA ALA A 45 -0.61 -6.77 19.43
C ALA A 45 -1.29 -8.12 19.09
N ALA A 46 -0.60 -9.01 18.37
CA ALA A 46 -1.08 -10.37 18.16
C ALA A 46 -1.16 -11.16 19.49
N ARG A 47 -0.18 -11.00 20.40
CA ARG A 47 -0.24 -11.61 21.75
C ARG A 47 -1.44 -11.10 22.54
N GLU A 48 -1.75 -9.80 22.50
CA GLU A 48 -2.95 -9.25 23.16
C GLU A 48 -4.24 -9.91 22.63
N VAL A 49 -4.35 -10.07 21.31
CA VAL A 49 -5.50 -10.76 20.71
C VAL A 49 -5.60 -12.22 21.18
N VAL A 50 -4.48 -12.94 21.31
CA VAL A 50 -4.45 -14.31 21.86
C VAL A 50 -4.95 -14.36 23.31
N LEU A 51 -4.63 -13.33 24.11
CA LEU A 51 -5.09 -13.22 25.50
C LEU A 51 -6.56 -12.81 25.63
N GLY A 52 -7.25 -12.54 24.52
CA GLY A 52 -8.64 -12.07 24.50
C GLY A 52 -8.78 -10.56 24.68
N ASN A 53 -7.67 -9.83 24.64
CA ASN A 53 -7.59 -8.38 24.78
C ASN A 53 -7.69 -7.69 23.41
N SER A 54 -7.68 -6.35 23.43
CA SER A 54 -7.63 -5.55 22.23
C SER A 54 -6.20 -5.45 21.69
N PRO A 55 -5.95 -5.51 20.36
CA PRO A 55 -4.61 -5.26 19.82
C PRO A 55 -4.12 -3.84 20.12
N PHE A 56 -5.03 -2.91 20.45
CA PHE A 56 -4.73 -1.54 20.85
C PHE A 56 -4.31 -1.40 22.32
N ASP A 57 -4.43 -2.46 23.13
CA ASP A 57 -3.89 -2.48 24.48
C ASP A 57 -2.34 -2.50 24.43
N ARG A 58 -1.77 -2.97 23.32
CA ARG A 58 -0.38 -2.69 22.97
C ARG A 58 -0.21 -1.21 22.62
N THR A 59 0.48 -0.49 23.50
CA THR A 59 0.84 0.92 23.28
C THR A 59 1.52 1.10 21.93
N THR A 60 1.22 2.19 21.24
CA THR A 60 1.74 2.54 19.90
C THR A 60 1.35 1.60 18.75
N TYR A 61 0.42 0.66 18.96
CA TYR A 61 -0.22 -0.02 17.84
C TYR A 61 -1.10 0.97 17.07
N ARG A 62 -0.73 1.26 15.82
CA ARG A 62 -1.38 2.25 14.93
C ARG A 62 -1.84 1.63 13.60
N TYR A 63 -2.11 0.33 13.62
CA TYR A 63 -2.40 -0.45 12.43
C TYR A 63 -3.81 -1.04 12.53
N THR A 64 -4.34 -1.53 11.41
CA THR A 64 -5.63 -2.22 11.47
C THR A 64 -5.52 -3.51 12.28
N PRO A 65 -6.58 -3.94 12.99
CA PRO A 65 -6.55 -5.21 13.71
C PRO A 65 -6.24 -6.41 12.80
N LEU A 66 -6.59 -6.31 11.51
CA LEU A 66 -6.31 -7.34 10.52
C LEU A 66 -4.83 -7.77 10.50
N LEU A 67 -3.89 -6.83 10.67
CA LEU A 67 -2.47 -7.15 10.74
C LEU A 67 -2.14 -8.01 11.97
N ALA A 68 -2.67 -7.67 13.15
CA ALA A 68 -2.49 -8.47 14.37
C ALA A 68 -3.05 -9.89 14.19
N TYR A 69 -4.23 -10.02 13.57
CA TYR A 69 -4.85 -11.32 13.28
C TYR A 69 -4.03 -12.19 12.31
N ILE A 70 -3.47 -11.59 11.25
CA ILE A 70 -2.60 -12.30 10.29
C ILE A 70 -1.30 -12.79 10.97
N LEU A 71 -0.86 -12.10 12.02
CA LEU A 71 0.36 -12.40 12.77
C LEU A 71 0.15 -13.24 14.03
N LEU A 72 -1.06 -13.75 14.29
CA LEU A 72 -1.30 -14.72 15.36
C LEU A 72 -0.33 -15.92 15.35
N PRO A 73 0.09 -16.46 14.20
CA PRO A 73 1.08 -17.54 14.19
C PRO A 73 2.48 -17.13 14.68
N ASN A 74 2.78 -15.84 14.84
CA ASN A 74 3.98 -15.40 15.58
C ASN A 74 3.96 -15.92 17.02
N VAL A 75 2.78 -16.04 17.62
CA VAL A 75 2.58 -16.51 19.00
C VAL A 75 2.45 -18.02 19.06
N PHE A 76 1.70 -18.62 18.13
CA PHE A 76 1.38 -20.04 18.17
C PHE A 76 2.42 -20.96 17.53
N VAL A 77 3.19 -20.46 16.56
CA VAL A 77 4.10 -21.27 15.74
C VAL A 77 5.54 -20.85 15.96
N HIS A 78 5.89 -19.62 15.56
CA HIS A 78 7.25 -19.10 15.67
C HIS A 78 7.28 -17.59 15.42
N GLU A 79 8.09 -16.84 16.19
CA GLU A 79 8.17 -15.37 16.08
C GLU A 79 8.61 -14.87 14.71
N ALA A 80 9.33 -15.69 13.93
CA ALA A 80 9.74 -15.36 12.56
C ALA A 80 8.63 -15.51 11.49
N TRP A 81 7.44 -16.00 11.85
CA TRP A 81 6.35 -16.24 10.89
C TRP A 81 6.02 -14.99 10.06
N GLY A 82 5.83 -13.84 10.71
CA GLY A 82 5.55 -12.58 10.04
C GLY A 82 6.67 -12.15 9.09
N LYS A 83 7.95 -12.27 9.50
CA LYS A 83 9.09 -11.99 8.61
C LYS A 83 9.07 -12.89 7.36
N LEU A 84 8.76 -14.18 7.52
CA LEU A 84 8.62 -15.11 6.40
C LEU A 84 7.44 -14.75 5.49
N LEU A 85 6.31 -14.33 6.05
CA LEU A 85 5.16 -13.84 5.30
C LEU A 85 5.51 -12.58 4.48
N PHE A 86 6.26 -11.65 5.06
CA PHE A 86 6.70 -10.42 4.38
C PHE A 86 7.72 -10.70 3.27
N VAL A 87 8.66 -11.61 3.51
CA VAL A 87 9.57 -12.12 2.47
C VAL A 87 8.81 -12.79 1.33
N ALA A 88 7.83 -13.65 1.64
CA ALA A 88 7.00 -14.30 0.64
C ALA A 88 6.21 -13.26 -0.17
N SER A 89 5.66 -12.25 0.50
CA SER A 89 4.90 -11.16 -0.14
C SER A 89 5.77 -10.37 -1.10
N ASP A 90 6.98 -9.99 -0.70
CA ASP A 90 7.94 -9.28 -1.52
C ASP A 90 8.42 -10.10 -2.75
N MET A 91 8.59 -11.42 -2.59
CA MET A 91 8.88 -12.31 -3.72
C MET A 91 7.70 -12.40 -4.70
N ILE A 92 6.47 -12.43 -4.20
CA ILE A 92 5.26 -12.38 -5.03
C ILE A 92 5.16 -11.04 -5.75
N VAL A 93 5.52 -9.92 -5.11
CA VAL A 93 5.60 -8.60 -5.79
C VAL A 93 6.55 -8.66 -6.98
N GLY A 94 7.76 -9.21 -6.79
CA GLY A 94 8.70 -9.42 -7.89
C GLY A 94 8.10 -10.26 -9.02
N TYR A 95 7.36 -11.31 -8.68
CA TYR A 95 6.69 -12.17 -9.68
C TYR A 95 5.55 -11.44 -10.41
N LEU A 96 4.75 -10.64 -9.70
CA LEU A 96 3.71 -9.82 -10.32
C LEU A 96 4.29 -8.76 -11.25
N ILE A 97 5.41 -8.11 -10.89
CA ILE A 97 6.14 -7.19 -11.77
C ILE A 97 6.56 -7.92 -13.05
N PHE A 98 7.13 -9.12 -12.93
CA PHE A 98 7.48 -9.94 -14.09
C PHE A 98 6.26 -10.23 -14.98
N LEU A 99 5.12 -10.61 -14.38
CA LEU A 99 3.89 -10.87 -15.13
C LEU A 99 3.33 -9.61 -15.81
N ILE A 100 3.39 -8.45 -15.15
CA ILE A 100 2.99 -7.16 -15.75
C ILE A 100 3.88 -6.84 -16.96
N LEU A 101 5.20 -7.03 -16.86
CA LEU A 101 6.11 -6.85 -17.99
C LEU A 101 5.79 -7.79 -19.15
N LYS A 102 5.45 -9.05 -18.85
CA LYS A 102 4.98 -10.01 -19.87
C LYS A 102 3.66 -9.59 -20.51
N LEU A 103 2.72 -9.03 -19.75
CA LEU A 103 1.47 -8.45 -20.28
C LEU A 103 1.72 -7.29 -21.23
N ARG A 104 2.80 -6.53 -21.02
CA ARG A 104 3.25 -5.46 -21.93
C ARG A 104 4.10 -5.95 -23.10
N MET A 105 4.06 -7.26 -23.38
CA MET A 105 4.76 -7.89 -24.50
C MET A 105 6.30 -7.78 -24.44
N ILE A 106 6.86 -7.53 -23.25
CA ILE A 106 8.32 -7.55 -23.05
C ILE A 106 8.82 -9.00 -23.16
N LYS A 107 9.95 -9.20 -23.86
CA LYS A 107 10.60 -10.51 -23.98
C LYS A 107 10.99 -11.03 -22.60
N GLU A 108 10.93 -12.35 -22.40
CA GLU A 108 11.13 -12.94 -21.08
C GLU A 108 12.49 -12.58 -20.46
N ARG A 109 13.56 -12.65 -21.25
CA ARG A 109 14.90 -12.22 -20.85
C ARG A 109 14.95 -10.79 -20.28
N ASP A 110 14.31 -9.84 -20.97
CA ASP A 110 14.33 -8.43 -20.58
C ASP A 110 13.41 -8.20 -19.38
N ALA A 111 12.24 -8.86 -19.35
CA ALA A 111 11.35 -8.85 -18.20
C ALA A 111 12.05 -9.37 -16.93
N ALA A 112 12.77 -10.49 -17.01
CA ALA A 112 13.55 -11.01 -15.90
C ALA A 112 14.68 -10.05 -15.47
N SER A 113 15.30 -9.35 -16.43
CA SER A 113 16.36 -8.38 -16.14
C SER A 113 15.81 -7.14 -15.43
N TYR A 114 14.65 -6.61 -15.84
CA TYR A 114 13.99 -5.51 -15.14
C TYR A 114 13.46 -5.92 -13.76
N THR A 115 12.86 -7.11 -13.64
CA THR A 115 12.44 -7.64 -12.34
C THR A 115 13.61 -7.86 -11.38
N SER A 116 14.81 -8.14 -11.90
CA SER A 116 16.02 -8.26 -11.06
C SER A 116 16.32 -6.96 -10.31
N VAL A 117 15.94 -5.80 -10.85
CA VAL A 117 16.10 -4.51 -10.15
C VAL A 117 15.32 -4.54 -8.84
N TRP A 118 14.08 -5.07 -8.81
CA TRP A 118 13.31 -5.24 -7.57
C TRP A 118 13.91 -6.31 -6.67
N LEU A 119 14.16 -7.51 -7.24
CA LEU A 119 14.59 -8.68 -6.45
C LEU A 119 15.93 -8.46 -5.74
N PHE A 120 16.83 -7.66 -6.31
CA PHE A 120 18.15 -7.35 -5.74
C PHE A 120 18.26 -5.92 -5.21
N HIS A 121 17.15 -5.18 -5.10
CA HIS A 121 17.17 -3.86 -4.50
C HIS A 121 17.42 -3.99 -2.99
N PRO A 122 18.47 -3.34 -2.43
CA PRO A 122 18.81 -3.50 -1.01
C PRO A 122 17.67 -3.06 -0.08
N PHE A 123 16.88 -2.05 -0.47
CA PHE A 123 15.73 -1.63 0.33
C PHE A 123 14.57 -2.64 0.29
N SER A 124 14.26 -3.27 -0.85
CA SER A 124 13.17 -4.28 -0.91
C SER A 124 13.55 -5.50 -0.06
N ILE A 125 14.79 -5.97 -0.19
CA ILE A 125 15.33 -7.04 0.65
C ILE A 125 15.23 -6.63 2.11
N ASN A 126 15.83 -5.50 2.51
CA ASN A 126 15.89 -5.10 3.92
C ASN A 126 14.50 -4.88 4.54
N ILE A 127 13.58 -4.18 3.85
CA ILE A 127 12.22 -3.90 4.35
C ILE A 127 11.44 -5.20 4.59
N SER A 128 11.57 -6.19 3.71
CA SER A 128 10.89 -7.47 3.89
C SER A 128 11.51 -8.31 5.01
N THR A 129 12.84 -8.41 5.07
CA THR A 129 13.53 -9.28 6.03
C THR A 129 13.59 -8.70 7.43
N ARG A 130 13.56 -7.37 7.61
CA ARG A 130 13.51 -6.71 8.93
C ARG A 130 12.16 -6.85 9.63
N GLY A 131 11.11 -7.29 8.93
CA GLY A 131 9.79 -7.45 9.53
C GLY A 131 8.80 -6.30 9.27
N ASN A 132 8.93 -5.55 8.16
CA ASN A 132 7.99 -4.46 7.89
C ASN A 132 6.76 -4.91 7.07
N ALA A 133 5.57 -4.62 7.61
CA ALA A 133 4.28 -4.99 7.01
C ALA A 133 3.94 -4.20 5.73
N ASP A 134 4.68 -3.14 5.38
CA ASP A 134 4.47 -2.40 4.12
C ASP A 134 4.64 -3.28 2.88
N THR A 135 5.39 -4.38 2.98
CA THR A 135 5.49 -5.40 1.92
C THR A 135 4.12 -5.97 1.51
N LEU A 136 3.21 -6.16 2.46
CA LEU A 136 1.84 -6.61 2.18
C LEU A 136 1.05 -5.52 1.45
N VAL A 137 1.23 -4.25 1.83
CA VAL A 137 0.52 -3.14 1.16
C VAL A 137 1.00 -2.99 -0.28
N VAL A 138 2.31 -3.09 -0.52
CA VAL A 138 2.87 -3.10 -1.88
C VAL A 138 2.33 -4.29 -2.68
N LEU A 139 2.28 -5.49 -2.08
CA LEU A 139 1.69 -6.66 -2.72
C LEU A 139 0.24 -6.41 -3.15
N LEU A 140 -0.60 -5.88 -2.25
CA LEU A 140 -2.01 -5.59 -2.56
C LEU A 140 -2.14 -4.53 -3.67
N CYS A 141 -1.33 -3.47 -3.64
CA CYS A 141 -1.32 -2.44 -4.69
C CYS A 141 -0.95 -3.02 -6.07
N ILE A 142 0.17 -3.76 -6.14
CA ILE A 142 0.65 -4.33 -7.41
C ILE A 142 -0.26 -5.46 -7.90
N LEU A 143 -0.85 -6.25 -6.99
CA LEU A 143 -1.84 -7.28 -7.34
C LEU A 143 -3.10 -6.64 -7.91
N SER A 144 -3.64 -5.58 -7.27
CA SER A 144 -4.79 -4.86 -7.80
C SER A 144 -4.53 -4.33 -9.21
N LEU A 145 -3.35 -3.74 -9.44
CA LEU A 145 -2.92 -3.27 -10.76
C LEU A 145 -2.83 -4.42 -11.78
N TYR A 146 -2.19 -5.54 -11.42
CA TYR A 146 -2.08 -6.71 -12.30
C TYR A 146 -3.46 -7.25 -12.71
N LEU A 147 -4.39 -7.37 -11.75
CA LEU A 147 -5.75 -7.82 -11.98
C LEU A 147 -6.54 -6.86 -12.89
N LEU A 148 -6.35 -5.55 -12.71
CA LEU A 148 -6.94 -4.54 -13.57
C LEU A 148 -6.45 -4.67 -15.02
N LEU A 149 -5.14 -4.87 -15.20
CA LEU A 149 -4.54 -5.07 -16.53
C LEU A 149 -5.03 -6.37 -17.19
N LYS A 150 -5.40 -7.37 -16.39
CA LYS A 150 -6.07 -8.61 -16.84
C LYS A 150 -7.59 -8.46 -17.07
N LYS A 151 -8.14 -7.24 -16.96
CA LYS A 151 -9.57 -6.94 -17.08
C LYS A 151 -10.45 -7.58 -15.99
N GLN A 152 -9.88 -7.97 -14.85
CA GLN A 152 -10.60 -8.54 -13.71
C GLN A 152 -11.03 -7.43 -12.73
N LEU A 153 -12.01 -6.62 -13.14
CA LEU A 153 -12.43 -5.42 -12.42
C LEU A 153 -12.79 -5.68 -10.95
N VAL A 154 -13.67 -6.66 -10.70
CA VAL A 154 -14.20 -6.94 -9.36
C VAL A 154 -13.09 -7.35 -8.41
N LEU A 155 -12.21 -8.27 -8.83
CA LEU A 155 -11.12 -8.76 -8.00
C LEU A 155 -10.08 -7.65 -7.77
N SER A 156 -9.78 -6.84 -8.79
CA SER A 156 -8.91 -5.67 -8.66
C SER A 156 -9.46 -4.66 -7.63
N ALA A 157 -10.77 -4.38 -7.67
CA ALA A 157 -11.44 -3.47 -6.75
C ALA A 157 -11.45 -4.00 -5.31
N LEU A 158 -11.72 -5.30 -5.12
CA LEU A 158 -11.65 -5.94 -3.79
C LEU A 158 -10.24 -5.86 -3.22
N VAL A 159 -9.22 -6.24 -3.99
CA VAL A 159 -7.83 -6.18 -3.54
C VAL A 159 -7.40 -4.74 -3.23
N TYR A 160 -7.84 -3.76 -4.03
CA TYR A 160 -7.57 -2.34 -3.78
C TYR A 160 -8.25 -1.84 -2.49
N GLY A 161 -9.53 -2.17 -2.28
CA GLY A 161 -10.25 -1.84 -1.06
C GLY A 161 -9.57 -2.43 0.19
N LEU A 162 -9.05 -3.66 0.06
CA LEU A 162 -8.25 -4.28 1.11
C LEU A 162 -6.92 -3.55 1.34
N ALA A 163 -6.23 -3.09 0.28
CA ALA A 163 -4.99 -2.31 0.40
C ALA A 163 -5.21 -1.02 1.19
N VAL A 164 -6.25 -0.26 0.84
CA VAL A 164 -6.64 1.00 1.50
C VAL A 164 -7.11 0.77 2.94
N HIS A 165 -7.77 -0.36 3.21
CA HIS A 165 -8.08 -0.74 4.58
C HIS A 165 -6.80 -1.01 5.36
N PHE A 166 -5.91 -1.84 4.83
CA PHE A 166 -4.68 -2.27 5.52
C PHE A 166 -3.79 -1.10 5.94
N LYS A 167 -3.63 -0.10 5.06
CA LYS A 167 -3.10 1.23 5.36
C LYS A 167 -3.82 2.24 4.48
N ILE A 168 -4.08 3.44 4.98
CA ILE A 168 -4.92 4.43 4.27
C ILE A 168 -4.23 5.04 3.03
N TYR A 169 -2.89 5.12 3.00
CA TYR A 169 -2.17 5.87 1.96
C TYR A 169 -2.38 5.41 0.51
N PRO A 170 -2.66 4.14 0.17
CA PRO A 170 -2.95 3.73 -1.21
C PRO A 170 -4.16 4.46 -1.80
N ILE A 171 -5.00 5.12 -0.98
CA ILE A 171 -6.12 5.96 -1.43
C ILE A 171 -5.71 7.00 -2.48
N VAL A 172 -4.44 7.44 -2.48
CA VAL A 172 -3.90 8.37 -3.47
C VAL A 172 -3.98 7.85 -4.91
N TYR A 173 -4.05 6.52 -5.10
CA TYR A 173 -4.19 5.90 -6.41
C TYR A 173 -5.63 5.87 -6.92
N ALA A 174 -6.63 6.15 -6.07
CA ALA A 174 -8.05 5.94 -6.39
C ALA A 174 -8.45 6.68 -7.66
N LEU A 175 -8.07 7.96 -7.76
CA LEU A 175 -8.42 8.78 -8.91
C LEU A 175 -7.74 8.29 -10.19
N ALA A 176 -6.48 7.84 -10.12
CA ALA A 176 -5.79 7.27 -11.28
C ALA A 176 -6.47 5.98 -11.77
N PHE A 177 -6.90 5.10 -10.86
CA PHE A 177 -7.72 3.93 -11.21
C PHE A 177 -9.01 4.33 -11.94
N LEU A 178 -9.74 5.32 -11.42
CA LEU A 178 -10.97 5.80 -12.06
C LEU A 178 -10.70 6.41 -13.44
N VAL A 179 -9.62 7.19 -13.59
CA VAL A 179 -9.24 7.77 -14.89
C VAL A 179 -8.88 6.67 -15.89
N PHE A 180 -8.17 5.62 -15.47
CA PHE A 180 -7.81 4.48 -16.32
C PHE A 180 -9.02 3.68 -16.81
N LEU A 181 -10.10 3.61 -16.04
CA LEU A 181 -11.36 2.94 -16.38
C LEU A 181 -12.18 3.75 -17.40
N ASP A 182 -11.59 3.97 -18.57
CA ASP A 182 -12.15 4.74 -19.68
C ASP A 182 -12.28 3.88 -20.95
N GLU A 183 -12.38 4.51 -22.12
CA GLU A 183 -12.49 3.84 -23.42
C GLU A 183 -11.33 2.88 -23.72
N ASP A 184 -10.12 3.16 -23.22
CA ASP A 184 -8.97 2.27 -23.33
C ASP A 184 -9.16 0.98 -22.50
N TYR A 185 -9.98 1.06 -21.44
CA TYR A 185 -10.36 -0.09 -20.65
C TYR A 185 -11.50 -0.88 -21.29
N ASP A 186 -12.53 -0.20 -21.79
CA ASP A 186 -13.66 -0.79 -22.51
C ASP A 186 -13.94 -0.01 -23.81
N PRO A 187 -13.53 -0.56 -24.97
CA PRO A 187 -13.72 0.09 -26.27
C PRO A 187 -15.17 0.41 -26.61
N SER A 188 -16.16 -0.27 -25.99
CA SER A 188 -17.58 0.00 -26.23
C SER A 188 -18.00 1.40 -25.76
N LEU A 189 -17.24 2.02 -24.85
CA LEU A 189 -17.48 3.37 -24.37
C LEU A 189 -17.22 4.43 -25.46
N SER A 190 -16.29 4.16 -26.41
CA SER A 190 -15.97 5.07 -27.52
C SER A 190 -17.12 5.25 -28.53
N LEU A 191 -18.10 4.34 -28.52
CA LEU A 191 -19.27 4.38 -29.39
C LEU A 191 -20.33 5.39 -28.91
N ARG A 192 -20.14 6.01 -27.74
CA ARG A 192 -21.11 6.95 -27.16
C ARG A 192 -21.00 8.33 -27.82
N PRO A 193 -22.12 8.98 -28.17
CA PRO A 193 -22.10 10.31 -28.78
C PRO A 193 -21.48 11.36 -27.85
N ALA A 194 -20.68 12.26 -28.42
CA ALA A 194 -20.00 13.29 -27.66
C ALA A 194 -21.00 14.29 -27.03
N PRO A 195 -20.90 14.57 -25.71
CA PRO A 195 -21.82 15.45 -25.02
C PRO A 195 -21.54 16.92 -25.36
N LYS A 196 -22.63 17.65 -25.65
CA LYS A 196 -22.58 19.07 -26.03
C LYS A 196 -22.48 20.03 -24.84
N SER A 197 -22.74 19.55 -23.62
CA SER A 197 -22.75 20.35 -22.38
C SER A 197 -21.70 19.86 -21.38
N PHE A 198 -21.19 20.76 -20.54
CA PHE A 198 -20.30 20.42 -19.43
C PHE A 198 -20.92 19.40 -18.48
N ILE A 199 -22.20 19.54 -18.15
CA ILE A 199 -22.94 18.56 -17.34
C ILE A 199 -22.99 17.20 -18.03
N GLY A 200 -23.18 17.20 -19.35
CA GLY A 200 -23.14 15.98 -20.16
C GLY A 200 -21.77 15.30 -20.12
N LYS A 201 -20.67 16.05 -20.10
CA LYS A 201 -19.31 15.52 -19.91
C LYS A 201 -19.14 14.86 -18.54
N CYS A 202 -19.61 15.51 -17.48
CA CYS A 202 -19.55 14.94 -16.13
C CYS A 202 -20.38 13.64 -16.01
N ILE A 203 -21.59 13.62 -16.59
CA ILE A 203 -22.45 12.43 -16.60
C ILE A 203 -21.82 11.31 -17.44
N GLN A 204 -21.27 11.61 -18.62
CA GLN A 204 -20.64 10.60 -19.46
C GLN A 204 -19.35 10.05 -18.81
N TRP A 205 -18.64 10.87 -18.04
CA TRP A 205 -17.51 10.43 -17.25
C TRP A 205 -17.93 9.40 -16.18
N LEU A 206 -19.19 9.41 -15.71
CA LEU A 206 -19.71 8.33 -14.89
C LEU A 206 -20.03 7.12 -15.79
N ASN A 207 -19.16 6.10 -15.74
CA ASN A 207 -19.41 4.81 -16.38
C ASN A 207 -19.54 3.70 -15.33
N TRP A 208 -20.13 2.58 -15.75
CA TRP A 208 -20.39 1.46 -14.85
C TRP A 208 -19.11 0.87 -14.25
N HIS A 209 -18.00 0.83 -14.99
CA HIS A 209 -16.72 0.33 -14.48
C HIS A 209 -16.19 1.20 -13.33
N ARG A 210 -16.23 2.53 -13.48
CA ARG A 210 -15.85 3.51 -12.43
C ARG A 210 -16.74 3.38 -11.19
N ILE A 211 -18.05 3.31 -11.39
CA ILE A 211 -19.02 3.17 -10.29
C ILE A 211 -18.82 1.84 -9.59
N ALA A 212 -18.76 0.73 -10.32
CA ALA A 212 -18.55 -0.60 -9.76
C ALA A 212 -17.23 -0.69 -9.01
N PHE A 213 -16.13 -0.18 -9.57
CA PHE A 213 -14.83 -0.16 -8.89
C PHE A 213 -14.90 0.63 -7.58
N GLY A 214 -15.48 1.84 -7.60
CA GLY A 214 -15.64 2.66 -6.40
C GLY A 214 -16.53 2.03 -5.34
N LEU A 215 -17.68 1.47 -5.73
CA LEU A 215 -18.61 0.83 -4.80
C LEU A 215 -18.06 -0.48 -4.21
N ILE A 216 -17.36 -1.29 -5.00
CA ILE A 216 -16.79 -2.56 -4.52
C ILE A 216 -15.60 -2.30 -3.61
N SER A 217 -14.65 -1.45 -4.01
CA SER A 217 -13.48 -1.13 -3.19
C SER A 217 -13.86 -0.37 -1.92
N GLY A 218 -14.69 0.68 -2.04
CA GLY A 218 -15.21 1.44 -0.91
C GLY A 218 -16.11 0.60 -0.02
N GLY A 219 -16.94 -0.27 -0.59
CA GLY A 219 -17.80 -1.19 0.14
C GLY A 219 -17.00 -2.18 1.00
N LEU A 220 -15.94 -2.78 0.45
CA LEU A 220 -15.07 -3.67 1.23
C LEU A 220 -14.34 -2.91 2.34
N PHE A 221 -13.81 -1.72 2.05
CA PHE A 221 -13.17 -0.86 3.05
C PHE A 221 -14.12 -0.55 4.20
N LEU A 222 -15.35 -0.11 3.90
CA LEU A 222 -16.37 0.22 4.90
C LEU A 222 -16.85 -1.02 5.67
N LEU A 223 -16.98 -2.17 5.00
CA LEU A 223 -17.38 -3.42 5.63
C LEU A 223 -16.34 -3.87 6.67
N LEU A 224 -15.06 -3.89 6.29
CA LEU A 224 -13.98 -4.28 7.21
C LEU A 224 -13.82 -3.25 8.34
N THR A 225 -13.95 -1.96 8.02
CA THR A 225 -13.92 -0.89 9.02
C THR A 225 -15.08 -1.04 10.00
N GLY A 226 -16.30 -1.28 9.50
CA GLY A 226 -17.49 -1.51 10.33
C GLY A 226 -17.35 -2.77 11.19
N PHE A 227 -16.83 -3.86 10.62
CA PHE A 227 -16.57 -5.10 11.35
C PHE A 227 -15.62 -4.88 12.53
N PHE A 228 -14.46 -4.27 12.31
CA PHE A 228 -13.51 -4.01 13.39
C PHE A 228 -13.96 -2.90 14.35
N TYR A 229 -14.79 -1.95 13.89
CA TYR A 229 -15.42 -0.97 14.77
C TYR A 229 -16.43 -1.62 15.72
N VAL A 230 -17.19 -2.63 15.29
CA VAL A 230 -18.08 -3.38 16.18
C VAL A 230 -17.30 -4.10 17.28
N ILE A 231 -16.09 -4.59 16.98
CA ILE A 231 -15.26 -5.34 17.94
C ILE A 231 -14.49 -4.41 18.88
N TYR A 232 -13.84 -3.37 18.35
CA TYR A 232 -12.87 -2.54 19.08
C TYR A 232 -13.30 -1.07 19.27
N GLY A 233 -14.48 -0.71 18.77
CA GLY A 233 -15.06 0.62 18.95
C GLY A 233 -14.24 1.75 18.33
N TYR A 234 -14.37 2.93 18.95
CA TYR A 234 -13.70 4.14 18.50
C TYR A 234 -12.17 4.05 18.56
N THR A 235 -11.62 3.23 19.46
CA THR A 235 -10.16 3.04 19.60
C THR A 235 -9.54 2.58 18.28
N PHE A 236 -10.18 1.64 17.57
CA PHE A 236 -9.73 1.24 16.24
C PHE A 236 -9.74 2.40 15.24
N LEU A 237 -10.88 3.11 15.15
CA LEU A 237 -11.03 4.20 14.19
C LEU A 237 -9.99 5.30 14.44
N PHE A 238 -9.76 5.61 15.70
CA PHE A 238 -8.78 6.61 16.10
C PHE A 238 -7.36 6.13 15.80
N GLU A 239 -6.93 5.00 16.37
CA GLU A 239 -5.53 4.58 16.29
C GLU A 239 -5.13 4.10 14.89
N GLY A 240 -6.04 3.49 14.14
CA GLY A 240 -5.77 2.99 12.79
C GLY A 240 -5.87 4.06 11.70
N TYR A 241 -6.69 5.10 11.87
CA TYR A 241 -6.94 6.10 10.81
C TYR A 241 -6.83 7.55 11.29
N LEU A 242 -7.59 7.96 12.31
CA LEU A 242 -7.73 9.39 12.65
C LEU A 242 -6.49 9.98 13.35
N TYR A 243 -5.70 9.15 14.03
CA TYR A 243 -4.49 9.56 14.72
C TYR A 243 -3.50 10.27 13.78
N HIS A 244 -3.46 9.87 12.51
CA HIS A 244 -2.58 10.50 11.52
C HIS A 244 -3.00 11.91 11.11
N PHE A 245 -4.27 12.28 11.31
CA PHE A 245 -4.77 13.64 11.03
C PHE A 245 -4.54 14.59 12.22
N SER A 246 -4.49 14.06 13.44
CA SER A 246 -4.23 14.85 14.65
C SER A 246 -2.74 14.93 14.99
N ARG A 247 -1.93 13.96 14.53
CA ARG A 247 -0.48 13.97 14.73
C ARG A 247 0.15 15.14 13.97
N THR A 248 0.82 16.00 14.72
CA THR A 248 1.67 17.07 14.23
C THR A 248 3.12 16.68 14.50
N ASP A 249 3.75 15.98 13.54
CA ASP A 249 5.16 15.63 13.65
C ASP A 249 6.01 16.82 13.23
N ASN A 250 6.26 17.74 14.15
CA ASN A 250 7.07 18.89 13.79
C ASN A 250 8.54 18.51 13.60
N ARG A 251 9.08 17.52 14.34
CA ARG A 251 10.53 17.27 14.35
C ARG A 251 11.01 16.48 13.13
N HIS A 252 10.12 15.80 12.42
CA HIS A 252 10.44 15.03 11.21
C HIS A 252 9.67 15.52 9.98
N ASN A 253 9.33 16.82 9.95
CA ASN A 253 8.66 17.44 8.82
C ASN A 253 9.68 18.05 7.85
N PHE A 254 9.79 17.47 6.65
CA PHE A 254 10.64 18.00 5.57
C PHE A 254 9.92 19.02 4.67
N SER A 255 8.70 19.42 5.01
CA SER A 255 7.95 20.43 4.28
C SER A 255 8.70 21.76 4.27
N MET A 256 8.59 22.50 3.17
CA MET A 256 9.05 23.89 3.09
C MET A 256 8.38 24.78 4.15
N TYR A 257 7.22 24.36 4.67
CA TYR A 257 6.48 25.06 5.71
C TYR A 257 6.84 24.61 7.14
N PHE A 258 7.81 23.71 7.31
CA PHE A 258 8.17 23.12 8.61
C PHE A 258 8.39 24.17 9.71
N TYR A 259 9.19 25.20 9.46
CA TYR A 259 9.53 26.17 10.50
C TYR A 259 8.32 26.97 10.98
N ASP A 260 7.44 27.38 10.08
CA ASP A 260 6.20 28.09 10.44
C ASP A 260 5.23 27.16 11.18
N LEU A 261 5.09 25.90 10.73
CA LEU A 261 4.30 24.88 11.44
C LEU A 261 4.84 24.60 12.84
N TYR A 262 6.16 24.57 12.99
CA TYR A 262 6.85 24.38 14.27
C TYR A 262 6.56 25.55 15.23
N LEU A 263 6.69 26.79 14.76
CA LEU A 263 6.41 27.99 15.57
C LEU A 263 4.94 28.13 15.97
N ARG A 264 4.02 27.65 15.13
CA ARG A 264 2.56 27.71 15.37
C ARG A 264 2.02 26.47 16.08
N TYR A 265 2.87 25.59 16.59
CA TYR A 265 2.44 24.36 17.25
C TYR A 265 1.51 24.64 18.43
N GLY A 266 0.43 23.85 18.54
CA GLY A 266 -0.57 24.00 19.59
C GLY A 266 -1.53 25.19 19.42
N THR A 267 -1.44 25.94 18.31
CA THR A 267 -2.35 27.05 18.01
C THR A 267 -3.35 26.67 16.90
N SER A 268 -4.52 27.31 16.89
CA SER A 268 -5.50 27.18 15.79
C SER A 268 -4.93 27.59 14.44
N GLY A 269 -4.02 28.57 14.43
CA GLY A 269 -3.30 29.00 13.22
C GLY A 269 -2.38 27.93 12.64
N GLY A 270 -1.81 27.06 13.49
CA GLY A 270 -0.98 25.94 13.04
C GLY A 270 -1.77 24.89 12.26
N PHE A 271 -2.98 24.55 12.70
CA PHE A 271 -3.86 23.61 11.99
C PHE A 271 -4.25 24.13 10.59
N MET A 272 -4.66 25.41 10.50
CA MET A 272 -5.00 26.03 9.22
C MET A 272 -3.79 26.08 8.27
N MET A 273 -2.60 26.43 8.79
CA MET A 273 -1.37 26.39 7.99
C MET A 273 -1.02 24.97 7.54
N GLY A 274 -1.29 23.95 8.35
CA GLY A 274 -1.13 22.54 7.96
C GLY A 274 -2.00 22.17 6.76
N LEU A 275 -3.27 22.59 6.74
CA LEU A 275 -4.16 22.37 5.61
C LEU A 275 -3.69 23.10 4.34
N ILE A 276 -3.24 24.36 4.48
CA ILE A 276 -2.70 25.13 3.36
C ILE A 276 -1.43 24.47 2.80
N ALA A 277 -0.53 24.00 3.69
CA ALA A 277 0.68 23.30 3.30
C ALA A 277 0.40 21.98 2.55
N PHE A 278 -0.75 21.36 2.79
CA PHE A 278 -1.18 20.14 2.10
C PHE A 278 -1.81 20.41 0.71
N LEU A 279 -2.30 21.63 0.46
CA LEU A 279 -2.97 21.97 -0.80
C LEU A 279 -2.09 21.77 -2.04
N PRO A 280 -0.80 22.20 -2.09
CA PRO A 280 0.08 21.92 -3.23
C PRO A 280 0.25 20.42 -3.49
N GLN A 281 0.38 19.62 -2.43
CA GLN A 281 0.49 18.17 -2.54
C GLN A 281 -0.80 17.58 -3.13
N PHE A 282 -1.96 17.94 -2.57
CA PHE A 282 -3.26 17.50 -3.07
C PHE A 282 -3.48 17.87 -4.55
N LEU A 283 -3.21 19.12 -4.92
CA LEU A 283 -3.32 19.57 -6.31
C LEU A 283 -2.37 18.81 -7.24
N THR A 284 -1.16 18.50 -6.79
CA THR A 284 -0.19 17.73 -7.58
C THR A 284 -0.69 16.31 -7.82
N LEU A 285 -1.14 15.61 -6.77
CA LEU A 285 -1.71 14.25 -6.88
C LEU A 285 -2.94 14.22 -7.79
N PHE A 286 -3.82 15.22 -7.66
CA PHE A 286 -5.00 15.38 -8.52
C PHE A 286 -4.61 15.56 -9.99
N ASN A 287 -3.66 16.46 -10.27
CA ASN A 287 -3.18 16.72 -11.64
C ASN A 287 -2.49 15.51 -12.27
N ILE A 288 -1.64 14.80 -11.52
CA ILE A 288 -0.99 13.56 -11.99
C ILE A 288 -2.05 12.53 -12.35
N SER A 289 -3.05 12.33 -11.49
CA SER A 289 -4.11 11.34 -11.75
C SER A 289 -4.87 11.62 -13.05
N PHE A 290 -5.25 12.87 -13.31
CA PHE A 290 -5.97 13.21 -14.55
C PHE A 290 -5.09 13.20 -15.80
N ARG A 291 -3.85 13.69 -15.72
CA ARG A 291 -2.97 13.82 -16.89
C ARG A 291 -2.27 12.52 -17.26
N CYS A 292 -1.90 11.72 -16.26
CA CYS A 292 -1.12 10.51 -16.44
C CYS A 292 -1.95 9.23 -16.27
N GLY A 293 -3.17 9.30 -15.72
CA GLY A 293 -3.97 8.11 -15.36
C GLY A 293 -4.27 7.13 -16.51
N LYS A 294 -4.14 7.55 -17.78
CA LYS A 294 -4.21 6.66 -18.94
C LYS A 294 -3.04 5.65 -18.98
N ASP A 295 -1.85 6.06 -18.56
CA ASP A 295 -0.76 5.14 -18.23
C ASP A 295 -0.75 4.93 -16.72
N ILE A 296 -1.58 3.99 -16.25
CA ILE A 296 -1.79 3.74 -14.83
C ILE A 296 -0.50 3.35 -14.10
N ILE A 297 0.44 2.67 -14.77
CA ILE A 297 1.72 2.27 -14.17
C ILE A 297 2.56 3.53 -13.91
N PHE A 298 2.69 4.39 -14.92
CA PHE A 298 3.43 5.65 -14.79
C PHE A 298 2.76 6.62 -13.81
N ALA A 299 1.42 6.70 -13.82
CA ALA A 299 0.65 7.52 -12.88
C ALA A 299 0.89 7.08 -11.44
N GLN A 300 0.81 5.78 -11.14
CA GLN A 300 1.07 5.28 -9.79
C GLN A 300 2.50 5.57 -9.35
N PHE A 301 3.50 5.39 -10.22
CA PHE A 301 4.88 5.76 -9.92
C PHE A 301 5.03 7.24 -9.53
N LEU A 302 4.47 8.16 -10.33
CA LEU A 302 4.50 9.59 -10.04
C LEU A 302 3.74 9.94 -8.74
N LEU A 303 2.58 9.30 -8.52
CA LEU A 303 1.80 9.49 -7.29
C LEU A 303 2.59 9.03 -6.07
N THR A 304 3.30 7.90 -6.12
CA THR A 304 4.13 7.44 -5.01
C THR A 304 5.26 8.44 -4.73
N ILE A 305 5.98 8.90 -5.76
CA ILE A 305 7.10 9.84 -5.58
C ILE A 305 6.64 11.18 -5.03
N CYS A 306 5.51 11.71 -5.49
CA CYS A 306 5.02 13.02 -5.04
C CYS A 306 4.26 12.96 -3.70
N PHE A 307 3.85 11.77 -3.26
CA PHE A 307 3.19 11.59 -1.97
C PHE A 307 4.18 11.45 -0.81
N VAL A 308 5.34 10.83 -1.06
CA VAL A 308 6.46 10.73 -0.10
C VAL A 308 7.15 12.08 0.05
#